data_AF-A0A4P2VNX3-F1
#
_entry.id   AF-A0A4P2VNX3-F1
#
_cell.length_a   1.000
_cell.length_b   1.000
_cell.length_c   1.000
_cell.angle_alpha   90.00
_cell.angle_beta   90.00
_cell.angle_gamma   90.00
#
_symmetry.space_group_name_H-M   'P 1'
#
loop_
_entity.id
_entity.type
_entity.pdbx_description
1 polymer ?
#
loop_
_entity_poly.entity_id
_entity_poly.type
_entity_poly.pdbx_seq_one_letter_code
_entity_poly.pdbx_strand_id
1 'polypeptide(L)'
;MIISGTYGEESNIWIAYIKELNFNVAASNKAELFQNIRESIKQLDKKQNFFEVNDNADASTFQIKFINMSLFSAFVFKSLRNKEKVSQYKIADKLNVSRTSYSQYEVPTIEPTLTKFFDILKALGYEVELNIKKIRRL
;
A
#
# COMPACT_ATOMS: atom_id res chain seq x y z
N MET A 1 -2.60 7.33 7.74
CA MET A 1 -2.69 5.85 7.68
C MET A 1 -1.29 5.28 7.64
N ILE A 2 -1.01 4.14 8.29
CA ILE A 2 0.36 3.61 8.41
C ILE A 2 0.35 2.16 7.92
N ILE A 3 1.34 1.81 7.10
CA ILE A 3 1.67 0.42 6.72
C ILE A 3 3.09 0.15 7.18
N SER A 4 3.29 -0.97 7.88
CA SER A 4 4.60 -1.37 8.37
C SER A 4 5.16 -2.49 7.50
N GLY A 5 6.48 -2.51 7.37
CA GLY A 5 7.22 -3.60 6.77
C GLY A 5 8.53 -3.85 7.50
N THR A 6 9.27 -4.83 7.01
CA THR A 6 10.57 -5.25 7.55
C THR A 6 11.60 -5.22 6.43
N TYR A 7 12.86 -5.06 6.81
CA TYR A 7 13.96 -5.17 5.87
C TYR A 7 15.14 -5.91 6.49
N GLY A 8 16.07 -6.36 5.65
CA GLY A 8 17.30 -7.00 6.06
C GLY A 8 18.30 -7.08 4.92
N GLU A 9 19.50 -7.54 5.24
CA GLU A 9 20.56 -7.80 4.27
C GLU A 9 20.77 -9.30 4.14
N GLU A 10 20.73 -9.79 2.91
CA GLU A 10 21.02 -11.18 2.57
C GLU A 10 21.93 -11.22 1.35
N SER A 11 23.07 -11.91 1.46
CA SER A 11 24.05 -12.05 0.37
C SER A 11 24.50 -10.71 -0.26
N ASN A 12 24.77 -9.69 0.57
CA ASN A 12 25.11 -8.31 0.16
C ASN A 12 24.01 -7.57 -0.62
N ILE A 13 22.75 -8.03 -0.50
CA ILE A 13 21.59 -7.38 -1.09
C ILE A 13 20.65 -6.98 0.05
N TRP A 14 20.29 -5.70 0.08
CA TRP A 14 19.28 -5.19 0.98
C TRP A 14 17.90 -5.46 0.41
N ILE A 15 16.99 -6.01 1.21
CA ILE A 15 15.63 -6.35 0.79
C ILE A 15 14.65 -5.79 1.82
N ALA A 16 13.62 -5.09 1.35
CA ALA A 16 12.47 -4.67 2.14
C ALA A 16 11.22 -5.39 1.66
N TYR A 17 10.35 -5.78 2.59
CA TYR A 17 9.11 -6.46 2.29
C TYR A 17 7.94 -6.04 3.18
N ILE A 18 6.73 -6.07 2.60
CA ILE A 18 5.44 -6.02 3.31
C ILE A 18 4.68 -7.26 2.88
N LYS A 19 4.68 -8.28 3.76
CA LYS A 19 4.21 -9.63 3.44
C LYS A 19 2.74 -9.64 2.98
N GLU A 20 1.90 -8.89 3.67
CA GLU A 20 0.46 -8.81 3.44
C GLU A 20 0.15 -8.28 2.04
N LEU A 21 1.00 -7.38 1.52
CA LEU A 21 0.82 -6.71 0.24
C LEU A 21 1.65 -7.31 -0.90
N ASN A 22 2.48 -8.33 -0.61
CA ASN A 22 3.49 -8.84 -1.54
C ASN A 22 4.35 -7.70 -2.16
N PHE A 23 4.63 -6.68 -1.34
CA PHE A 23 5.51 -5.59 -1.71
C PHE A 23 6.95 -6.04 -1.42
N ASN A 24 7.82 -5.96 -2.42
CA ASN A 24 9.23 -6.29 -2.33
C ASN A 24 10.02 -5.21 -3.08
N VAL A 25 11.10 -4.76 -2.48
CA VAL A 25 12.11 -3.93 -3.14
C VAL A 25 13.49 -4.38 -2.68
N ALA A 26 14.43 -4.40 -3.62
CA ALA A 26 15.82 -4.76 -3.37
C ALA A 26 16.75 -3.60 -3.75
N ALA A 27 17.93 -3.55 -3.15
CA ALA A 27 18.96 -2.55 -3.42
C ALA A 27 20.35 -3.04 -3.00
N SER A 28 21.40 -2.36 -3.49
CA SER A 28 22.79 -2.68 -3.12
C SER A 28 23.17 -2.21 -1.71
N ASN A 29 22.45 -1.23 -1.17
CA ASN A 29 22.70 -0.67 0.14
C ASN A 29 21.41 -0.12 0.77
N LYS A 30 21.45 0.13 2.08
CA LYS A 30 20.29 0.62 2.84
C LYS A 30 19.75 1.96 2.33
N ALA A 31 20.60 2.91 1.94
CA ALA A 31 20.13 4.22 1.48
C ALA A 31 19.33 4.09 0.16
N GLU A 32 19.85 3.30 -0.78
CA GLU A 32 19.18 2.96 -2.04
C GLU A 32 17.90 2.14 -1.79
N LEU A 33 17.88 1.24 -0.81
CA LEU A 33 16.67 0.48 -0.45
C LEU A 33 15.51 1.42 -0.11
N PHE A 34 15.75 2.40 0.77
CA PHE A 34 14.73 3.37 1.15
C PHE A 34 14.37 4.33 0.02
N GLN A 35 15.29 4.60 -0.91
CA GLN A 35 14.96 5.31 -2.14
C GLN A 35 14.01 4.48 -3.02
N ASN A 36 14.28 3.19 -3.21
CA ASN A 36 13.44 2.28 -4.01
C ASN A 36 12.04 2.12 -3.40
N ILE A 37 11.92 2.09 -2.07
CA ILE A 37 10.62 2.12 -1.39
C ILE A 37 9.85 3.39 -1.77
N ARG A 38 10.50 4.57 -1.68
CA ARG A 38 9.86 5.86 -2.02
C ARG A 38 9.45 5.91 -3.49
N GLU A 39 10.31 5.45 -4.39
CA GLU A 39 10.03 5.46 -5.83
C GLU A 39 8.84 4.58 -6.20
N SER A 40 8.72 3.41 -5.57
CA SER A 40 7.58 2.50 -5.76
C SER A 40 6.23 3.16 -5.42
N ILE A 41 6.21 4.08 -4.45
CA ILE A 41 5.01 4.83 -4.06
C ILE A 41 4.84 6.10 -4.90
N LYS A 42 5.93 6.82 -5.24
CA LYS A 42 5.90 8.02 -6.10
C LYS A 42 5.29 7.77 -7.47
N GLN A 43 5.42 6.55 -8.01
CA GLN A 43 4.74 6.17 -9.26
C GLN A 43 3.20 6.30 -9.17
N LEU A 44 2.63 6.24 -7.96
CA LEU A 44 1.21 6.49 -7.69
C LEU A 44 0.94 7.95 -7.33
N ASP A 45 1.86 8.60 -6.61
CA ASP A 45 1.72 9.98 -6.11
C ASP A 45 2.18 11.04 -7.13
N LYS A 46 1.36 11.30 -8.15
CA LYS A 46 1.64 12.31 -9.18
C LYS A 46 1.65 13.77 -8.66
N LYS A 47 1.10 14.04 -7.48
CA LYS A 47 0.99 15.40 -6.90
C LYS A 47 2.12 15.74 -5.94
N GLN A 48 2.97 14.77 -5.61
CA GLN A 48 4.13 14.85 -4.72
C GLN A 48 3.78 15.14 -3.24
N ASN A 49 4.48 14.46 -2.32
CA ASN A 49 4.48 14.66 -0.86
C ASN A 49 3.24 14.17 -0.07
N PHE A 50 2.51 13.16 -0.53
CA PHE A 50 1.40 12.58 0.27
C PHE A 50 1.79 11.36 1.11
N PHE A 51 3.08 11.08 1.27
CA PHE A 51 3.56 10.01 2.13
C PHE A 51 4.95 10.29 2.71
N GLU A 52 5.25 9.65 3.84
CA GLU A 52 6.56 9.63 4.51
C GLU A 52 7.00 8.18 4.69
N VAL A 53 8.30 7.91 4.52
CA VAL A 53 8.89 6.59 4.82
C VAL A 53 9.86 6.77 5.97
N ASN A 54 9.53 6.16 7.11
CA ASN A 54 10.29 6.25 8.35
C ASN A 54 11.01 4.92 8.61
N ASP A 55 12.30 5.01 8.89
CA ASP A 55 13.13 3.87 9.28
C ASP A 55 13.08 3.67 10.80
N ASN A 56 12.97 2.42 11.23
CA ASN A 56 13.23 1.97 12.59
C ASN A 56 14.37 0.94 12.56
N ALA A 57 15.59 1.46 12.64
CA ALA A 57 16.83 0.68 12.52
C ALA A 57 16.95 -0.40 13.60
N ASP A 58 16.56 -0.10 14.83
CA ASP A 58 16.72 -0.99 15.97
C ASP A 58 15.92 -2.30 15.80
N ALA A 59 14.76 -2.20 15.15
CA ALA A 59 13.89 -3.35 14.90
C ALA A 59 13.98 -3.89 13.47
N SER A 60 14.85 -3.34 12.61
CA SER A 60 14.89 -3.66 11.17
C SER A 60 13.50 -3.57 10.51
N THR A 61 12.75 -2.53 10.88
CA THR A 61 11.38 -2.28 10.39
C THR A 61 11.30 -0.90 9.76
N PHE A 62 10.30 -0.70 8.92
CA PHE A 62 9.99 0.61 8.37
C PHE A 62 8.49 0.85 8.39
N GLN A 63 8.11 2.12 8.36
CA GLN A 63 6.72 2.55 8.26
C GLN A 63 6.54 3.47 7.07
N ILE A 64 5.49 3.23 6.29
CA ILE A 64 4.98 4.15 5.30
C ILE A 64 3.77 4.85 5.90
N LYS A 65 3.89 6.14 6.16
CA LYS A 65 2.79 6.98 6.62
C LYS A 65 2.19 7.71 5.43
N PHE A 66 0.95 7.37 5.11
CA PHE A 66 0.16 8.03 4.08
C PHE A 66 -0.66 9.17 4.70
N ILE A 67 -0.62 10.34 4.05
CA ILE A 67 -1.30 11.56 4.49
C ILE A 67 -2.76 11.57 4.01
N ASN A 68 -3.04 11.05 2.81
CA ASN A 68 -4.40 10.98 2.26
C ASN A 68 -4.87 9.54 2.02
N MET A 69 -6.20 9.35 2.06
CA MET A 69 -6.81 8.03 1.93
C MET A 69 -6.80 7.54 0.47
N SER A 70 -6.82 8.45 -0.51
CA SER A 70 -6.73 8.08 -1.93
C SER A 70 -5.40 7.42 -2.30
N LEU A 71 -4.24 7.93 -1.82
CA LEU A 71 -2.95 7.28 -2.07
C LEU A 71 -2.80 5.98 -1.28
N PHE A 72 -3.22 5.98 -0.01
CA PHE A 72 -3.23 4.78 0.82
C PHE A 72 -4.03 3.65 0.16
N SER A 73 -5.27 3.93 -0.24
CA SER A 73 -6.15 2.95 -0.87
C SER A 73 -5.63 2.51 -2.24
N ALA A 74 -5.13 3.43 -3.07
CA ALA A 74 -4.52 3.08 -4.36
C ALA A 74 -3.33 2.14 -4.20
N PHE A 75 -2.45 2.41 -3.23
CA PHE A 75 -1.31 1.54 -2.91
C PHE A 75 -1.78 0.15 -2.47
N VAL A 76 -2.73 0.08 -1.53
CA VAL A 76 -3.27 -1.20 -1.03
C VAL A 76 -3.96 -1.99 -2.14
N PHE A 77 -4.90 -1.39 -2.87
CA PHE A 77 -5.67 -2.09 -3.91
C PHE A 77 -4.78 -2.60 -5.03
N LYS A 78 -3.86 -1.77 -5.53
CA LYS A 78 -2.95 -2.18 -6.61
C LYS A 78 -2.01 -3.30 -6.15
N SER A 79 -1.49 -3.22 -4.92
CA SER A 79 -0.60 -4.24 -4.36
C SER A 79 -1.30 -5.57 -4.20
N LEU A 80 -2.49 -5.58 -3.58
CA LEU A 80 -3.30 -6.79 -3.41
C LEU A 80 -3.76 -7.36 -4.76
N ARG A 81 -4.22 -6.52 -5.69
CA ARG A 81 -4.62 -6.98 -7.04
C ARG A 81 -3.44 -7.66 -7.75
N ASN A 82 -2.25 -7.08 -7.69
CA ASN A 82 -1.04 -7.65 -8.29
C ASN A 82 -0.65 -8.97 -7.61
N LYS A 83 -0.72 -9.02 -6.28
CA LYS A 83 -0.50 -10.25 -5.48
C LYS A 83 -1.42 -11.38 -5.91
N GLU A 84 -2.71 -11.09 -6.05
CA GLU A 84 -3.72 -12.07 -6.49
C GLU A 84 -3.71 -12.34 -8.01
N LYS A 85 -2.86 -11.63 -8.76
CA LYS A 85 -2.78 -11.71 -10.24
C LYS A 85 -4.14 -11.49 -10.92
N VAL A 86 -4.96 -10.61 -10.34
CA VAL A 86 -6.30 -10.29 -10.87
C VAL A 86 -6.21 -9.08 -11.80
N SER A 87 -6.98 -9.07 -12.89
CA SER A 87 -7.07 -7.90 -13.77
C SER A 87 -8.04 -6.86 -13.20
N GLN A 88 -7.84 -5.58 -13.56
CA GLN A 88 -8.79 -4.52 -13.20
C GLN A 88 -10.22 -4.82 -13.68
N TYR A 89 -10.35 -5.46 -14.85
CA TYR A 89 -11.65 -5.88 -15.39
C TYR A 89 -12.35 -6.88 -14.47
N LYS A 90 -11.64 -7.89 -13.96
CA LYS A 90 -12.22 -8.92 -13.09
C LYS A 90 -12.66 -8.36 -11.73
N ILE A 91 -11.98 -7.34 -11.20
CA ILE A 91 -12.45 -6.65 -9.98
C ILE A 91 -13.66 -5.77 -10.28
N ALA A 92 -13.64 -5.03 -11.39
CA ALA A 92 -14.76 -4.19 -11.79
C ALA A 92 -16.05 -5.00 -12.02
N ASP A 93 -15.91 -6.18 -12.65
CA ASP A 93 -17.00 -7.15 -12.85
C ASP A 93 -17.60 -7.62 -11.52
N LYS A 94 -16.77 -8.05 -10.55
CA LYS A 94 -17.23 -8.41 -9.20
C LYS A 94 -17.94 -7.28 -8.46
N LEU A 95 -17.57 -6.04 -8.75
CA LEU A 95 -18.16 -4.84 -8.15
C LEU A 95 -19.36 -4.29 -8.93
N ASN A 96 -19.69 -4.89 -10.08
CA ASN A 96 -20.70 -4.42 -11.02
C ASN A 96 -20.49 -2.95 -11.43
N VAL A 97 -19.25 -2.58 -11.76
CA VAL A 97 -18.88 -1.24 -12.25
C VAL A 97 -18.05 -1.34 -13.53
N SER A 98 -17.88 -0.22 -14.23
CA SER A 98 -16.97 -0.19 -15.38
C SER A 98 -15.51 -0.31 -14.93
N ARG A 99 -14.66 -0.94 -15.78
CA ARG A 99 -13.20 -1.00 -15.57
C ARG A 99 -12.61 0.39 -15.33
N THR A 100 -13.06 1.38 -16.10
CA THR A 100 -12.61 2.77 -15.98
C THR A 100 -12.93 3.35 -14.61
N SER A 101 -14.15 3.11 -14.09
CA SER A 101 -14.54 3.54 -12.74
C SER A 101 -13.66 2.87 -11.67
N TYR A 102 -13.43 1.56 -11.75
CA TYR A 102 -12.53 0.89 -10.81
C TYR A 102 -11.10 1.43 -10.86
N SER A 103 -10.57 1.71 -12.06
CA SER A 103 -9.19 2.19 -12.23
C SER A 103 -8.90 3.51 -11.51
N GLN A 104 -9.93 4.33 -11.26
CA GLN A 104 -9.84 5.59 -10.50
C GLN A 104 -9.54 5.39 -9.01
N TYR A 105 -9.67 4.16 -8.49
CA TYR A 105 -9.24 3.81 -7.14
C TYR A 105 -7.79 3.30 -7.09
N GLU A 106 -7.24 2.80 -8.20
CA GLU A 106 -5.82 2.37 -8.28
C GLU A 106 -4.86 3.49 -8.73
N VAL A 107 -5.41 4.54 -9.34
CA VAL A 107 -4.74 5.81 -9.58
C VAL A 107 -5.40 6.79 -8.62
N PRO A 108 -4.68 7.45 -7.69
CA PRO A 108 -5.25 8.20 -6.55
C PRO A 108 -6.00 9.48 -6.98
N THR A 109 -7.06 9.29 -7.76
CA THR A 109 -7.91 10.30 -8.39
C THR A 109 -9.21 10.46 -7.62
N ILE A 110 -9.71 9.38 -7.04
CA ILE A 110 -10.91 9.35 -6.18
C ILE A 110 -10.54 8.71 -4.84
N GLU A 111 -11.01 9.34 -3.77
CA GLU A 111 -10.96 8.76 -2.43
C GLU A 111 -12.18 7.83 -2.25
N PRO A 112 -11.98 6.54 -1.91
CA PRO A 112 -13.10 5.64 -1.67
C PRO A 112 -13.80 5.98 -0.35
N THR A 113 -15.12 5.88 -0.33
CA THR A 113 -15.86 5.81 0.93
C THR A 113 -15.44 4.56 1.71
N LEU A 114 -15.66 4.53 3.03
CA LEU A 114 -15.33 3.37 3.85
C LEU A 114 -16.02 2.09 3.33
N THR A 115 -17.30 2.17 2.97
CA THR A 115 -18.04 1.07 2.35
C THR A 115 -17.38 0.60 1.06
N LYS A 116 -17.01 1.53 0.17
CA LYS A 116 -16.36 1.17 -1.10
C LYS A 116 -14.99 0.55 -0.88
N PHE A 117 -14.24 1.01 0.13
CA PHE A 117 -12.97 0.42 0.51
C PHE A 117 -13.13 -1.04 0.92
N PHE A 118 -14.13 -1.36 1.75
CA PHE A 118 -14.42 -2.74 2.14
C PHE A 118 -14.95 -3.58 0.97
N ASP A 119 -15.82 -3.04 0.11
CA ASP A 119 -16.31 -3.75 -1.08
C ASP A 119 -15.16 -4.20 -1.98
N ILE A 120 -14.19 -3.32 -2.22
CA ILE A 120 -13.03 -3.62 -3.08
C ILE A 120 -12.15 -4.71 -2.44
N LEU A 121 -11.88 -4.63 -1.14
CA LEU A 121 -11.10 -5.64 -0.43
C LEU A 121 -11.81 -7.00 -0.43
N LYS A 122 -13.13 -7.03 -0.22
CA LYS A 122 -13.94 -8.24 -0.34
C LYS A 122 -13.90 -8.81 -1.76
N ALA A 123 -13.98 -7.97 -2.80
CA ALA A 123 -13.85 -8.40 -4.19
C ALA A 123 -12.47 -9.00 -4.50
N LEU A 124 -11.42 -8.55 -3.80
CA LEU A 124 -10.08 -9.10 -3.84
C LEU A 124 -9.91 -10.39 -3.00
N GLY A 125 -10.93 -10.78 -2.22
CA GLY A 125 -10.90 -11.98 -1.38
C GLY A 125 -10.36 -11.74 0.03
N TYR A 126 -10.34 -10.49 0.49
CA TYR A 126 -9.85 -10.11 1.81
C TYR A 126 -11.00 -9.74 2.75
N GLU A 127 -10.87 -10.16 4.01
CA GLU A 127 -11.67 -9.70 5.13
C GLU A 127 -10.97 -8.55 5.85
N VAL A 128 -11.74 -7.63 6.43
CA VAL A 128 -11.21 -6.43 7.09
C VAL A 128 -11.75 -6.31 8.50
N GLU A 129 -10.86 -6.23 9.47
CA GLU A 129 -11.20 -5.96 10.86
C GLU A 129 -10.94 -4.49 11.20
N LEU A 130 -11.97 -3.81 11.74
CA LEU A 130 -11.84 -2.45 12.22
C LEU A 130 -11.64 -2.42 13.74
N ASN A 131 -10.47 -1.93 14.16
CA ASN A 131 -10.11 -1.80 15.57
C ASN A 131 -10.17 -0.32 16.00
N ILE A 132 -11.07 0.01 16.94
CA ILE A 132 -11.22 1.37 17.48
C ILE A 132 -10.63 1.41 18.90
N LYS A 133 -9.66 2.31 19.14
CA LYS A 133 -9.02 2.49 20.45
C LYS A 133 -9.18 3.92 20.94
N LYS A 134 -9.67 4.11 22.17
CA LYS A 134 -9.73 5.43 22.83
C LYS A 134 -8.34 5.81 23.34
N ILE A 135 -7.77 6.89 22.82
CA ILE A 135 -6.52 7.46 23.36
C ILE A 135 -6.87 8.11 24.71
N ARG A 136 -6.34 7.56 25.80
CA ARG A 136 -6.38 8.25 27.10
C ARG A 136 -5.27 9.29 27.08
N ARG A 137 -5.63 10.57 27.08
CA ARG A 137 -4.67 11.64 27.38
C ARG A 137 -4.37 11.56 28.88
N LEU A 138 -3.10 11.35 29.22
CA LEU A 138 -2.57 11.57 30.55
C LEU A 138 -2.56 13.07 30.84
#